data_AF-T5AL82-F1
#
_entry.id   AF-T5AL82-F1
#
_cell.length_a   1.000
_cell.length_b   1.000
_cell.length_c   1.000
_cell.angle_alpha   90.00
_cell.angle_beta   90.00
_cell.angle_gamma   90.00
#
_symmetry.space_group_name_H-M   'P 1'
#
loop_
_entity.id
_entity.type
_entity.pdbx_description
1 polymer ?
#
loop_
_entity_poly.entity_id
_entity_poly.type
_entity_poly.pdbx_seq_one_letter_code
_entity_poly.pdbx_strand_id
1 'polypeptide(L)'
;MTLGTDDAESVLSLALDGSFLYAGKLDGIVELWDLDTTQRLRVIKAHGADVTSLHMGWGYLWTASANGCASRYSTAHYGANCHASPGDVTQKYQCLGKWRAHEGKILASAVTTYGDHKYFITGANDDDISVWSTKDKACCTKPAADGSEDLLLSTLSDFVSYKTVSSRPEYAEDCRKGATFLGALFKRLGGHVEMLSTEKAHNPVVYARFSGKKEPAEGRKRILFYGHYDGTNGFLYGRGVSDNKGPIVAALYAVSDLMQAQKLDNDVVFLIEGEEEVGSRGFEEAVERHRDLIGHVDYILLANSYWLDDEVPCLTYGLRGVLHATVCVDAPRPDLHSGVDGSYMVDEPLSDLTSIVSRLKGAGNTIQIPGFYDGILPMTPNEEARYDDIASILTQHGAEKANENQVKQSLMARWREPNLSIHRYKVSGPEGSLISSHASSHISLRLVPGQEVEGVTGSLTWFLEREFSLLKSQNRLTINIDNKAEPWLGDPRS
;
A
#
# COMPACT_ATOMS: atom_id res chain seq x y z
N MET A 1 -27.09 11.68 -1.45
CA MET A 1 -26.06 10.89 -0.77
C MET A 1 -26.03 11.32 0.68
N THR A 2 -25.96 10.38 1.61
CA THR A 2 -25.87 10.61 3.06
C THR A 2 -24.71 9.79 3.56
N LEU A 3 -23.73 10.40 4.22
CA LEU A 3 -22.44 9.75 4.48
C LEU A 3 -22.49 8.71 5.61
N GLY A 4 -23.39 8.88 6.59
CA GLY A 4 -23.58 7.92 7.67
C GLY A 4 -25.01 7.91 8.22
N THR A 5 -25.37 6.83 8.89
CA THR A 5 -26.68 6.60 9.51
C THR A 5 -26.58 6.19 10.99
N ASP A 6 -25.41 6.33 11.61
CA ASP A 6 -25.14 5.97 13.00
C ASP A 6 -26.05 6.70 14.00
N ASP A 7 -26.31 6.03 15.12
CA ASP A 7 -27.35 6.31 16.12
C ASP A 7 -27.49 7.79 16.55
N ALA A 8 -28.45 8.48 15.91
CA ALA A 8 -29.19 9.66 16.40
C ALA A 8 -28.41 10.91 16.88
N GLU A 9 -27.07 10.92 16.89
CA GLU A 9 -26.29 12.08 17.35
C GLU A 9 -26.30 13.25 16.36
N SER A 10 -26.73 14.42 16.84
CA SER A 10 -26.75 15.66 16.06
C SER A 10 -25.35 16.11 15.64
N VAL A 11 -25.17 16.31 14.33
CA VAL A 11 -24.02 17.06 13.79
C VAL A 11 -24.28 18.55 14.00
N LEU A 12 -23.37 19.21 14.71
CA LEU A 12 -23.49 20.60 15.15
C LEU A 12 -22.58 21.56 14.36
N SER A 13 -21.46 21.05 13.83
CA SER A 13 -20.50 21.85 13.08
C SER A 13 -19.77 21.01 12.02
N LEU A 14 -19.33 21.66 10.94
CA LEU A 14 -18.62 21.02 9.83
C LEU A 14 -17.38 21.85 9.46
N ALA A 15 -16.29 21.17 9.09
CA ALA A 15 -15.13 21.80 8.44
C ALA A 15 -14.62 20.91 7.28
N LEU A 16 -14.00 21.53 6.27
CA LEU A 16 -13.47 20.87 5.08
C LEU A 16 -11.95 21.08 4.96
N ASP A 17 -11.24 20.08 4.46
CA ASP A 17 -9.80 20.12 4.15
C ASP A 17 -9.53 19.21 2.93
N GLY A 18 -9.57 19.78 1.72
CA GLY A 18 -9.54 18.97 0.48
C GLY A 18 -10.77 18.04 0.36
N SER A 19 -10.53 16.75 0.17
CA SER A 19 -11.56 15.69 0.15
C SER A 19 -12.03 15.25 1.55
N PHE A 20 -11.48 15.81 2.63
CA PHE A 20 -11.81 15.40 4.00
C PHE A 20 -12.87 16.31 4.62
N LEU A 21 -13.94 15.68 5.14
CA LEU A 21 -14.98 16.34 5.93
C LEU A 21 -14.80 15.99 7.41
N TYR A 22 -14.77 17.03 8.25
CA TYR A 22 -14.76 16.93 9.70
C TYR A 22 -16.15 17.27 10.21
N ALA A 23 -16.80 16.35 10.93
CA ALA A 23 -18.14 16.53 11.49
C ALA A 23 -18.09 16.56 13.02
N GLY A 24 -18.37 17.72 13.61
CA GLY A 24 -18.47 17.94 15.05
C GLY A 24 -19.84 17.53 15.57
N LYS A 25 -19.87 16.64 16.56
CA LYS A 25 -21.08 16.04 17.13
C LYS A 25 -21.28 16.45 18.59
N LEU A 26 -22.32 15.89 19.20
CA LEU A 26 -22.53 15.85 20.64
C LEU A 26 -21.32 15.26 21.38
N ASP A 27 -21.31 15.42 22.70
CA ASP A 27 -20.34 14.75 23.59
C ASP A 27 -18.86 15.07 23.31
N GLY A 28 -18.57 16.09 22.51
CA GLY A 28 -17.21 16.48 22.14
C GLY A 28 -16.54 15.60 21.10
N ILE A 29 -17.32 14.84 20.31
CA ILE A 29 -16.83 13.98 19.24
C ILE A 29 -16.61 14.78 17.94
N VAL A 30 -15.53 14.48 17.21
CA VAL A 30 -15.32 14.88 15.82
C VAL A 30 -15.07 13.64 14.98
N GLU A 31 -15.88 13.40 13.96
CA GLU A 31 -15.64 12.36 12.96
C GLU A 31 -14.87 12.92 11.75
N LEU A 32 -14.01 12.09 11.18
CA LEU A 32 -13.31 12.34 9.93
C LEU A 32 -13.87 11.42 8.85
N TRP A 33 -14.36 12.02 7.76
CA TRP A 33 -14.97 11.37 6.62
C TRP A 33 -14.19 11.66 5.34
N ASP A 34 -14.05 10.65 4.49
CA ASP A 34 -13.56 10.76 3.11
C ASP A 34 -14.75 11.05 2.19
N LEU A 35 -14.73 12.18 1.47
CA LEU A 35 -15.79 12.54 0.53
C LEU A 35 -15.67 11.83 -0.82
N ASP A 36 -14.46 11.38 -1.20
CA ASP A 36 -14.21 10.71 -2.48
C ASP A 36 -14.66 9.25 -2.41
N THR A 37 -14.47 8.58 -1.28
CA THR A 37 -14.88 7.16 -1.07
C THR A 37 -16.08 6.97 -0.14
N THR A 38 -16.66 8.05 0.38
CA THR A 38 -17.76 8.07 1.38
C THR A 38 -17.52 7.28 2.67
N GLN A 39 -16.27 6.99 3.05
CA GLN A 39 -15.94 6.15 4.23
C GLN A 39 -15.56 6.99 5.46
N ARG A 40 -15.96 6.54 6.66
CA ARG A 40 -15.50 7.12 7.93
C ARG A 40 -14.09 6.63 8.25
N LEU A 41 -13.15 7.54 8.41
CA LEU A 41 -11.72 7.24 8.62
C LEU A 41 -11.31 7.26 10.10
N ARG A 42 -11.92 8.14 10.91
CA ARG A 42 -11.54 8.32 12.31
C ARG A 42 -12.68 8.92 13.15
N VAL A 43 -12.65 8.61 14.45
CA VAL A 43 -13.41 9.30 15.49
C VAL A 43 -12.41 9.92 16.47
N ILE A 44 -12.57 11.20 16.81
CA ILE A 44 -11.66 11.97 17.67
C ILE A 44 -12.48 12.51 18.85
N LYS A 45 -12.11 12.20 20.09
CA LYS A 45 -12.71 12.82 21.29
C LYS A 45 -12.00 14.14 21.58
N ALA A 46 -12.53 15.24 21.06
CA ALA A 46 -11.94 16.57 21.20
C ALA A 46 -12.30 17.24 22.54
N HIS A 47 -13.53 17.05 23.00
CA HIS A 47 -14.06 17.70 24.21
C HIS A 47 -14.85 16.74 25.10
N GLY A 48 -15.29 17.24 26.26
CA GLY A 48 -16.23 16.57 27.17
C GLY A 48 -17.65 17.14 27.09
N ALA A 49 -17.95 17.88 26.01
CA ALA A 49 -19.23 18.50 25.70
C ALA A 49 -19.25 18.84 24.19
N ASP A 50 -20.45 18.98 23.62
CA ASP A 50 -20.76 19.33 22.22
C ASP A 50 -19.67 20.12 21.46
N VAL A 51 -19.30 19.68 20.26
CA VAL A 51 -18.42 20.46 19.36
C VAL A 51 -19.25 21.45 18.55
N THR A 52 -19.41 22.66 19.09
CA THR A 52 -20.28 23.70 18.54
C THR A 52 -19.70 24.42 17.31
N SER A 53 -18.37 24.40 17.14
CA SER A 53 -17.72 25.01 15.97
C SER A 53 -16.42 24.28 15.62
N LEU A 54 -16.20 24.10 14.32
CA LEU A 54 -15.00 23.53 13.71
C LEU A 54 -14.50 24.45 12.61
N HIS A 55 -13.21 24.72 12.56
CA HIS A 55 -12.56 25.41 11.44
C HIS A 55 -11.22 24.76 11.09
N MET A 56 -10.95 24.61 9.80
CA MET A 56 -9.61 24.26 9.32
C MET A 56 -8.80 25.53 9.07
N GLY A 57 -7.52 25.56 9.46
CA GLY A 57 -6.65 26.69 9.17
C GLY A 57 -5.18 26.47 9.49
N TRP A 58 -4.32 26.81 8.53
CA TRP A 58 -2.84 26.73 8.59
C TRP A 58 -2.25 25.32 8.86
N GLY A 59 -3.01 24.25 8.61
CA GLY A 59 -2.61 22.87 8.96
C GLY A 59 -3.06 22.42 10.36
N TYR A 60 -3.98 23.18 10.98
CA TYR A 60 -4.59 22.87 12.26
C TYR A 60 -6.11 22.74 12.15
N LEU A 61 -6.66 21.74 12.83
CA LEU A 61 -8.10 21.68 13.12
C LEU A 61 -8.36 22.46 14.41
N TRP A 62 -9.10 23.56 14.30
CA TRP A 62 -9.57 24.37 15.41
C TRP A 62 -10.94 23.88 15.82
N THR A 63 -11.12 23.66 17.12
CA THR A 63 -12.35 23.11 17.71
C THR A 63 -12.81 24.00 18.85
N ALA A 64 -14.10 24.26 18.95
CA ALA A 64 -14.72 24.96 20.07
C ALA A 64 -15.93 24.17 20.59
N SER A 65 -16.19 24.31 21.89
CA SER A 65 -17.11 23.44 22.61
C SER A 65 -18.10 24.20 23.50
N ALA A 66 -19.23 23.54 23.78
CA ALA A 66 -20.29 24.06 24.65
C ALA A 66 -19.88 24.31 26.10
N ASN A 67 -18.71 23.84 26.54
CA ASN A 67 -18.17 24.09 27.89
C ASN A 67 -17.19 25.28 27.98
N GLY A 68 -17.12 26.13 26.95
CA GLY A 68 -16.21 27.29 26.92
C GLY A 68 -14.75 26.97 26.58
N CYS A 69 -14.42 25.69 26.36
CA CYS A 69 -13.09 25.31 25.88
C CYS A 69 -12.95 25.47 24.36
N ALA A 70 -11.81 26.02 23.95
CA ALA A 70 -11.28 25.85 22.61
C ALA A 70 -10.07 24.89 22.63
N SER A 71 -9.80 24.22 21.51
CA SER A 71 -8.66 23.31 21.37
C SER A 71 -8.16 23.24 19.94
N ARG A 72 -6.82 23.24 19.79
CA ARG A 72 -6.10 23.19 18.51
C ARG A 72 -5.49 21.80 18.33
N TYR A 73 -5.85 21.13 17.24
CA TYR A 73 -5.31 19.82 16.87
C TYR A 73 -4.39 19.92 15.66
N SER A 74 -3.34 19.11 15.63
CA SER A 74 -2.58 18.85 14.40
C SER A 74 -3.44 18.07 13.40
N THR A 75 -3.30 18.33 12.10
CA THR A 75 -3.75 17.40 11.04
C THR A 75 -2.54 16.76 10.36
N ALA A 76 -2.72 15.88 9.38
CA ALA A 76 -1.59 15.42 8.57
C ALA A 76 -0.89 16.55 7.78
N HIS A 77 -1.50 17.72 7.64
CA HIS A 77 -0.87 18.91 7.03
C HIS A 77 0.04 19.69 7.99
N TYR A 78 0.13 19.32 9.28
CA TYR A 78 0.90 20.03 10.31
C TYR A 78 2.37 20.26 9.91
N GLY A 79 3.01 19.29 9.25
CA GLY A 79 4.41 19.39 8.79
C GLY A 79 4.65 20.13 7.47
N ALA A 80 3.62 20.65 6.80
CA ALA A 80 3.78 21.30 5.48
C ALA A 80 4.16 22.79 5.57
N ASN A 81 3.89 23.45 6.70
CA ASN A 81 4.05 24.90 6.89
C ASN A 81 5.05 25.28 8.00
N CYS A 82 5.78 24.31 8.57
CA CYS A 82 6.81 24.54 9.58
C CYS A 82 7.98 23.57 9.38
N HIS A 83 9.21 24.02 9.66
CA HIS A 83 10.41 23.19 9.57
C HIS A 83 10.57 22.24 10.78
N ALA A 84 9.48 21.55 11.16
CA ALA A 84 9.53 20.48 12.14
C ALA A 84 10.18 19.22 11.51
N SER A 85 11.02 18.53 12.28
CA SER A 85 11.76 17.36 11.78
C SER A 85 10.81 16.27 11.22
N PRO A 86 11.04 15.74 10.01
CA PRO A 86 10.11 14.83 9.34
C PRO A 86 10.17 13.37 9.86
N GLY A 87 10.11 13.19 11.20
CA GLY A 87 10.21 11.89 11.89
C GLY A 87 8.91 11.39 12.51
N ASP A 88 8.30 12.17 13.41
CA ASP A 88 7.26 11.65 14.32
C ASP A 88 5.85 11.59 13.71
N VAL A 89 5.64 10.47 13.01
CA VAL A 89 4.33 9.91 12.60
C VAL A 89 3.25 9.97 13.70
N THR A 90 3.65 9.81 14.96
CA THR A 90 2.78 9.77 16.14
C THR A 90 2.00 11.06 16.40
N GLN A 91 2.36 12.18 15.75
CA GLN A 91 1.82 13.51 16.05
C GLN A 91 0.51 13.88 15.32
N LYS A 92 -0.07 13.05 14.44
CA LYS A 92 -1.34 13.36 13.74
C LYS A 92 -2.55 13.35 14.70
N TYR A 93 -3.38 14.40 14.67
CA TYR A 93 -4.58 14.58 15.51
C TYR A 93 -4.34 14.55 17.02
N GLN A 94 -3.16 15.00 17.46
CA GLN A 94 -2.91 15.30 18.87
C GLN A 94 -3.44 16.69 19.23
N CYS A 95 -3.91 16.85 20.47
CA CYS A 95 -4.27 18.15 21.04
C CYS A 95 -3.00 18.97 21.34
N LEU A 96 -2.64 19.87 20.42
CA LEU A 96 -1.47 20.76 20.55
C LEU A 96 -1.69 21.89 21.58
N GLY A 97 -2.92 22.08 22.04
CA GLY A 97 -3.26 23.04 23.09
C GLY A 97 -4.76 23.08 23.34
N LYS A 98 -5.14 23.15 24.61
CA LYS A 98 -6.52 23.30 25.10
C LYS A 98 -6.55 24.42 26.12
N TRP A 99 -7.47 25.35 25.96
CA TRP A 99 -7.64 26.50 26.85
C TRP A 99 -9.12 26.81 27.03
N ARG A 100 -9.46 27.47 28.14
CA ARG A 100 -10.77 28.09 28.29
C ARG A 100 -10.74 29.40 27.52
N ALA A 101 -11.62 29.54 26.54
CA ALA A 101 -11.75 30.73 25.71
C ALA A 101 -12.90 31.64 26.16
N HIS A 102 -13.88 31.05 26.85
CA HIS A 102 -15.12 31.67 27.32
C HIS A 102 -15.55 31.02 28.65
N GLU A 103 -16.28 31.76 29.47
CA GLU A 103 -17.00 31.20 30.61
C GLU A 103 -18.23 30.40 30.16
N GLY A 104 -18.89 30.85 29.08
CA GLY A 104 -20.11 30.28 28.50
C GLY A 104 -19.91 29.30 27.32
N LYS A 105 -21.03 28.89 26.71
CA LYS A 105 -21.11 28.02 25.51
C LYS A 105 -20.67 28.81 24.29
N ILE A 106 -19.55 28.41 23.67
CA ILE A 106 -19.09 28.97 22.40
C ILE A 106 -20.13 28.64 21.32
N LEU A 107 -20.58 29.64 20.57
CA LEU A 107 -21.60 29.51 19.53
C LEU A 107 -21.01 29.64 18.12
N ALA A 108 -19.92 30.39 17.98
CA ALA A 108 -19.21 30.56 16.71
C ALA A 108 -17.70 30.66 16.93
N SER A 109 -16.93 30.32 15.91
CA SER A 109 -15.51 30.66 15.82
C SER A 109 -15.15 31.11 14.41
N ALA A 110 -13.94 31.63 14.23
CA ALA A 110 -13.37 31.94 12.92
C ALA A 110 -11.84 31.84 12.97
N VAL A 111 -11.23 31.59 11.82
CA VAL A 111 -9.77 31.56 11.63
C VAL A 111 -9.41 32.54 10.52
N THR A 112 -8.53 33.51 10.79
CA THR A 112 -8.16 34.55 9.80
C THR A 112 -6.74 35.07 9.98
N THR A 113 -6.12 35.53 8.88
CA THR A 113 -4.82 36.18 8.89
C THR A 113 -5.02 37.68 8.65
N TYR A 114 -4.44 38.54 9.49
CA TYR A 114 -4.48 40.00 9.33
C TYR A 114 -3.10 40.59 9.61
N GLY A 115 -2.50 41.24 8.59
CA GLY A 115 -1.06 41.47 8.56
C GLY A 115 -0.29 40.14 8.62
N ASP A 116 0.88 40.13 9.26
CA ASP A 116 1.68 38.91 9.49
C ASP A 116 1.15 38.02 10.62
N HIS A 117 0.00 38.38 11.21
CA HIS A 117 -0.56 37.71 12.39
C HIS A 117 -1.76 36.82 12.05
N LYS A 118 -1.75 35.64 12.66
CA LYS A 118 -2.76 34.59 12.57
C LYS A 118 -3.67 34.66 13.80
N TYR A 119 -4.96 34.83 13.60
CA TYR A 119 -5.97 34.99 14.65
C TYR A 119 -7.04 33.88 14.59
N PHE A 120 -7.25 33.23 15.73
CA PHE A 120 -8.45 32.44 15.99
C PHE A 120 -9.39 33.27 16.87
N ILE A 121 -10.66 33.35 16.48
CA ILE A 121 -11.67 34.21 17.12
C ILE A 121 -12.79 33.30 17.61
N THR A 122 -13.32 33.52 18.81
CA THR A 122 -14.48 32.82 19.36
C THR A 122 -15.52 33.81 19.86
N GLY A 123 -16.80 33.46 19.72
CA GLY A 123 -17.92 34.19 20.33
C GLY A 123 -18.88 33.20 21.00
N ALA A 124 -19.35 33.55 22.20
CA ALA A 124 -20.13 32.68 23.07
C ALA A 124 -21.38 33.39 23.63
N ASN A 125 -22.11 32.69 24.50
CA ASN A 125 -23.27 33.25 25.21
C ASN A 125 -22.93 33.86 26.58
N ASP A 126 -21.68 34.28 26.80
CA ASP A 126 -21.22 35.11 27.93
C ASP A 126 -21.00 36.58 27.52
N ASP A 127 -21.67 37.00 26.45
CA ASP A 127 -21.64 38.34 25.83
C ASP A 127 -20.25 38.81 25.29
N ASP A 128 -19.21 37.99 25.43
CA ASP A 128 -17.84 38.30 24.99
C ASP A 128 -17.47 37.74 23.60
N ILE A 129 -16.45 38.37 22.98
CA ILE A 129 -15.75 37.87 21.78
C ILE A 129 -14.24 37.82 22.08
N SER A 130 -13.69 36.60 22.16
CA SER A 130 -12.28 36.37 22.50
C SER A 130 -11.42 36.20 21.24
N VAL A 131 -10.29 36.92 21.17
CA VAL A 131 -9.36 36.92 20.01
C VAL A 131 -7.99 36.39 20.43
N TRP A 132 -7.56 35.30 19.80
CA TRP A 132 -6.36 34.53 20.14
C TRP A 132 -5.34 34.60 19.00
N SER A 133 -4.17 35.20 19.22
CA SER A 133 -3.09 35.23 18.22
C SER A 133 -2.14 34.05 18.36
N THR A 134 -1.75 33.43 17.23
CA THR A 134 -0.74 32.36 17.24
C THR A 134 0.67 32.95 17.12
N LYS A 135 1.64 32.40 17.87
CA LYS A 135 3.05 32.81 17.78
C LYS A 135 3.77 32.31 16.51
N ASP A 136 3.11 31.44 15.74
CA ASP A 136 3.62 30.87 14.51
C ASP A 136 3.67 31.95 13.42
N LYS A 137 4.85 32.54 13.17
CA LYS A 137 5.05 33.51 12.07
C LYS A 137 4.39 33.03 10.77
N ALA A 138 3.93 33.97 9.94
CA ALA A 138 3.60 33.67 8.56
C ALA A 138 4.86 33.10 7.87
N CYS A 139 4.85 31.80 7.55
CA CYS A 139 5.82 31.24 6.62
C CYS A 139 5.37 31.70 5.24
N CYS A 140 6.04 32.70 4.70
CA CYS A 140 5.67 33.27 3.41
C CYS A 140 5.76 32.21 2.31
N THR A 141 4.77 32.25 1.41
CA THR A 141 4.85 31.81 0.00
C THR A 141 5.51 30.45 -0.28
N LYS A 142 4.75 29.53 -0.89
CA LYS A 142 5.36 28.54 -1.82
C LYS A 142 6.33 29.30 -2.74
N PRO A 143 7.54 28.79 -3.02
CA PRO A 143 8.41 29.38 -4.04
C PRO A 143 7.60 29.57 -5.33
N ALA A 144 7.69 30.75 -5.93
CA ALA A 144 7.27 30.91 -7.31
C ALA A 144 8.21 30.01 -8.14
N ALA A 145 7.66 29.03 -8.85
CA ALA A 145 8.45 28.13 -9.68
C ALA A 145 9.18 28.96 -10.75
N ASP A 146 10.51 28.81 -10.79
CA ASP A 146 11.35 29.51 -11.76
C ASP A 146 11.23 28.85 -13.15
N GLY A 147 11.86 29.45 -14.16
CA GLY A 147 11.59 29.20 -15.58
C GLY A 147 11.62 27.74 -16.03
N SER A 148 10.46 27.26 -16.51
CA SER A 148 10.29 26.01 -17.28
C SER A 148 10.88 24.74 -16.63
N GLU A 149 10.56 24.48 -15.37
CA GLU A 149 10.59 23.09 -14.88
C GLU A 149 9.66 22.21 -15.72
N ASP A 150 10.08 20.97 -15.98
CA ASP A 150 9.24 19.99 -16.67
C ASP A 150 7.97 19.72 -15.84
N LEU A 151 6.80 19.87 -16.49
CA LEU A 151 5.49 19.67 -15.86
C LEU A 151 5.29 18.22 -15.40
N LEU A 152 5.97 17.25 -16.04
CA LEU A 152 6.00 15.85 -15.64
C LEU A 152 6.82 15.68 -14.35
N LEU A 153 8.05 16.21 -14.30
CA LEU A 153 8.94 16.08 -13.14
C LEU A 153 8.41 16.81 -11.90
N SER A 154 7.84 18.00 -12.07
CA SER A 154 7.20 18.75 -10.97
C SER A 154 5.94 18.02 -10.46
N THR A 155 5.10 17.48 -11.34
CA THR A 155 3.95 16.65 -10.95
C THR A 155 4.36 15.35 -10.25
N LEU A 156 5.45 14.72 -10.70
CA LEU A 156 6.01 13.53 -10.05
C LEU A 156 6.59 13.86 -8.66
N SER A 157 7.24 15.01 -8.51
CA SER A 157 7.74 15.50 -7.21
C SER A 157 6.59 15.73 -6.22
N ASP A 158 5.51 16.40 -6.66
CA ASP A 158 4.28 16.54 -5.88
C ASP A 158 3.70 15.15 -5.50
N PHE A 159 3.60 14.21 -6.44
CA PHE A 159 3.02 12.89 -6.18
C PHE A 159 3.87 12.01 -5.23
N VAL A 160 5.19 12.13 -5.32
CA VAL A 160 6.15 11.46 -4.42
C VAL A 160 6.17 12.08 -3.02
N SER A 161 5.73 13.34 -2.86
CA SER A 161 5.63 13.98 -1.54
C SER A 161 4.60 13.30 -0.61
N TYR A 162 3.55 12.68 -1.17
CA TYR A 162 2.57 11.90 -0.43
C TYR A 162 3.18 10.57 0.05
N LYS A 163 3.25 10.39 1.38
CA LYS A 163 3.78 9.21 2.06
C LYS A 163 2.76 8.06 2.04
N THR A 164 2.52 7.51 0.85
CA THR A 164 1.49 6.51 0.56
C THR A 164 1.88 5.11 1.05
N VAL A 165 2.02 4.89 2.36
CA VAL A 165 2.49 3.61 2.91
C VAL A 165 1.33 2.69 3.33
N SER A 166 0.89 1.79 2.45
CA SER A 166 -0.17 0.80 2.69
C SER A 166 0.09 -0.09 3.92
N SER A 167 1.34 -0.54 4.11
CA SER A 167 1.76 -1.43 5.21
C SER A 167 1.74 -0.80 6.61
N ARG A 168 1.39 0.48 6.76
CA ARG A 168 1.45 1.23 8.03
C ARG A 168 0.19 2.11 8.21
N PRO A 169 -0.80 1.69 9.04
CA PRO A 169 -2.11 2.36 9.16
C PRO A 169 -2.09 3.86 9.48
N GLU A 170 -1.03 4.35 10.13
CA GLU A 170 -0.77 5.79 10.33
C GLU A 170 -0.73 6.65 9.05
N TYR A 171 -0.46 6.03 7.90
CA TYR A 171 -0.36 6.68 6.59
C TYR A 171 -1.61 6.53 5.73
N ALA A 172 -2.67 5.84 6.17
CA ALA A 172 -3.89 5.63 5.37
C ALA A 172 -4.54 6.94 4.85
N GLU A 173 -4.43 8.03 5.62
CA GLU A 173 -4.85 9.37 5.19
C GLU A 173 -3.95 9.96 4.09
N ASP A 174 -2.64 9.67 4.13
CA ASP A 174 -1.67 10.12 3.12
C ASP A 174 -1.77 9.27 1.85
N CYS A 175 -2.12 7.98 1.98
CA CYS A 175 -2.53 7.09 0.89
C CYS A 175 -3.75 7.66 0.15
N ARG A 176 -4.81 8.00 0.88
CA ARG A 176 -6.03 8.63 0.31
C ARG A 176 -5.73 9.98 -0.32
N LYS A 177 -4.86 10.81 0.26
CA LYS A 177 -4.41 12.06 -0.37
C LYS A 177 -3.64 11.84 -1.68
N GLY A 178 -2.81 10.80 -1.75
CA GLY A 178 -2.17 10.38 -3.00
C GLY A 178 -3.21 9.97 -4.06
N ALA A 179 -4.25 9.24 -3.65
CA ALA A 179 -5.35 8.82 -4.53
C ALA A 179 -6.19 10.01 -5.03
N THR A 180 -6.63 10.91 -4.13
CA THR A 180 -7.34 12.16 -4.47
C THR A 180 -6.48 13.04 -5.40
N PHE A 181 -5.18 13.18 -5.14
CA PHE A 181 -4.26 13.91 -6.01
C PHE A 181 -4.20 13.30 -7.41
N LEU A 182 -4.05 11.97 -7.50
CA LEU A 182 -3.98 11.24 -8.77
C LEU A 182 -5.30 11.35 -9.54
N GLY A 183 -6.44 11.20 -8.87
CA GLY A 183 -7.77 11.39 -9.47
C GLY A 183 -7.99 12.82 -9.97
N ALA A 184 -7.58 13.83 -9.19
CA ALA A 184 -7.62 15.23 -9.61
C ALA A 184 -6.69 15.52 -10.79
N LEU A 185 -5.51 14.88 -10.85
CA LEU A 185 -4.56 14.96 -11.96
C LEU A 185 -5.14 14.35 -13.24
N PHE A 186 -5.68 13.12 -13.18
CA PHE A 186 -6.38 12.47 -14.30
C PHE A 186 -7.51 13.35 -14.84
N LYS A 187 -8.35 13.88 -13.94
CA LYS A 187 -9.49 14.75 -14.29
C LYS A 187 -9.06 16.09 -14.90
N ARG A 188 -7.98 16.69 -14.41
CA ARG A 188 -7.37 17.91 -14.96
C ARG A 188 -6.84 17.70 -16.38
N LEU A 189 -6.35 16.50 -16.68
CA LEU A 189 -5.83 16.13 -18.00
C LEU A 189 -6.91 15.60 -18.95
N GLY A 190 -8.18 15.54 -18.53
CA GLY A 190 -9.33 15.21 -19.38
C GLY A 190 -9.94 13.82 -19.20
N GLY A 191 -9.46 13.02 -18.24
CA GLY A 191 -10.04 11.71 -17.92
C GLY A 191 -11.38 11.79 -17.19
N HIS A 192 -12.29 10.86 -17.47
CA HIS A 192 -13.44 10.58 -16.61
C HIS A 192 -12.99 9.71 -15.42
N VAL A 193 -13.14 10.20 -14.19
CA VAL A 193 -12.51 9.60 -12.99
C VAL A 193 -13.54 9.17 -11.96
N GLU A 194 -13.35 7.96 -11.42
CA GLU A 194 -14.12 7.40 -10.30
C GLU A 194 -13.17 6.75 -9.27
N MET A 195 -13.58 6.78 -8.00
CA MET A 195 -12.78 6.28 -6.87
C MET A 195 -13.46 5.03 -6.33
N LEU A 196 -12.96 3.86 -6.71
CA LEU A 196 -13.60 2.58 -6.43
C LEU A 196 -13.27 2.13 -5.01
N SER A 197 -14.31 1.94 -4.19
CA SER A 197 -14.17 1.49 -2.81
C SER A 197 -14.18 -0.03 -2.67
N THR A 198 -13.36 -0.51 -1.74
CA THR A 198 -13.33 -1.89 -1.24
C THR A 198 -14.23 -2.02 0.00
N GLU A 199 -14.68 -3.24 0.34
CA GLU A 199 -15.61 -3.46 1.48
C GLU A 199 -15.06 -3.03 2.84
N LYS A 200 -13.73 -3.06 3.01
CA LYS A 200 -13.03 -2.69 4.24
C LYS A 200 -12.38 -1.31 4.06
N ALA A 201 -11.84 -0.75 5.14
CA ALA A 201 -11.15 0.54 5.15
C ALA A 201 -9.74 0.52 4.51
N HIS A 202 -9.54 -0.25 3.44
CA HIS A 202 -8.32 -0.24 2.62
C HIS A 202 -8.23 1.03 1.77
N ASN A 203 -7.15 1.19 1.02
CA ASN A 203 -6.97 2.26 0.06
C ASN A 203 -7.88 2.07 -1.19
N PRO A 204 -8.47 3.14 -1.77
CA PRO A 204 -9.34 3.03 -2.94
C PRO A 204 -8.56 2.77 -4.24
N VAL A 205 -9.21 2.16 -5.23
CA VAL A 205 -8.65 2.02 -6.58
C VAL A 205 -9.08 3.23 -7.42
N VAL A 206 -8.11 3.95 -8.02
CA VAL A 206 -8.38 5.08 -8.90
C VAL A 206 -8.66 4.56 -10.32
N TYR A 207 -9.90 4.70 -10.76
CA TYR A 207 -10.31 4.44 -12.14
C TYR A 207 -10.33 5.75 -12.94
N ALA A 208 -9.68 5.79 -14.11
CA ALA A 208 -9.74 6.94 -15.01
C ALA A 208 -9.81 6.52 -16.48
N ARG A 209 -10.80 7.00 -17.25
CA ARG A 209 -10.96 6.70 -18.69
C ARG A 209 -10.76 7.93 -19.57
N PHE A 210 -9.88 7.80 -20.55
CA PHE A 210 -9.70 8.70 -21.68
C PHE A 210 -10.35 8.06 -22.91
N SER A 211 -11.17 8.82 -23.63
CA SER A 211 -11.84 8.33 -24.84
C SER A 211 -10.97 8.59 -26.08
N GLY A 212 -10.83 7.59 -26.94
CA GLY A 212 -10.17 7.76 -28.24
C GLY A 212 -11.01 8.59 -29.21
N LYS A 213 -10.41 9.00 -30.34
CA LYS A 213 -11.08 9.76 -31.41
C LYS A 213 -11.52 8.94 -32.63
N LYS A 214 -11.15 7.66 -32.72
CA LYS A 214 -11.38 6.83 -33.92
C LYS A 214 -12.87 6.53 -34.09
N GLU A 215 -13.36 6.62 -35.33
CA GLU A 215 -14.75 6.33 -35.69
C GLU A 215 -14.88 5.12 -36.64
N PRO A 216 -15.97 4.34 -36.57
CA PRO A 216 -17.00 4.39 -35.53
C PRO A 216 -16.42 4.04 -34.15
N ALA A 217 -17.02 4.53 -33.07
CA ALA A 217 -16.55 4.28 -31.70
C ALA A 217 -16.41 2.78 -31.35
N GLU A 218 -17.21 1.91 -31.97
CA GLU A 218 -17.11 0.44 -31.86
C GLU A 218 -15.78 -0.12 -32.41
N GLY A 219 -15.10 0.63 -33.29
CA GLY A 219 -13.80 0.29 -33.84
C GLY A 219 -12.61 0.75 -32.98
N ARG A 220 -12.85 1.43 -31.85
CA ARG A 220 -11.80 1.77 -30.87
C ARG A 220 -11.47 0.54 -30.04
N LYS A 221 -10.18 0.25 -29.86
CA LYS A 221 -9.75 -0.69 -28.82
C LYS A 221 -9.75 0.00 -27.46
N ARG A 222 -9.85 -0.77 -26.38
CA ARG A 222 -9.64 -0.31 -25.01
C ARG A 222 -8.35 -0.89 -24.44
N ILE A 223 -7.42 -0.01 -24.07
CA ILE A 223 -6.15 -0.35 -23.43
C ILE A 223 -6.29 -0.04 -21.94
N LEU A 224 -6.05 -1.02 -21.07
CA LEU A 224 -6.03 -0.81 -19.62
C LEU A 224 -4.58 -0.71 -19.14
N PHE A 225 -4.21 0.40 -18.51
CA PHE A 225 -2.95 0.59 -17.81
C PHE A 225 -3.15 0.30 -16.31
N TYR A 226 -2.41 -0.66 -15.79
CA TYR A 226 -2.33 -0.97 -14.37
C TYR A 226 -1.05 -0.41 -13.75
N GLY A 227 -1.18 0.04 -12.49
CA GLY A 227 -0.08 0.40 -11.60
C GLY A 227 -0.59 0.53 -10.17
N HIS A 228 0.28 0.93 -9.25
CA HIS A 228 -0.10 1.19 -7.86
C HIS A 228 0.58 2.46 -7.31
N TYR A 229 -0.06 3.12 -6.34
CA TYR A 229 0.42 4.40 -5.81
C TYR A 229 1.06 4.31 -4.43
N ASP A 230 1.12 3.15 -3.79
CA ASP A 230 1.81 2.95 -2.51
C ASP A 230 3.35 2.86 -2.65
N GLY A 231 4.08 3.25 -1.60
CA GLY A 231 5.55 3.33 -1.57
C GLY A 231 6.14 4.21 -0.45
N THR A 232 7.44 4.07 -0.16
CA THR A 232 8.04 4.37 1.17
C THR A 232 9.27 5.33 1.26
N ASN A 233 9.34 6.43 0.48
CA ASN A 233 10.39 7.51 0.50
C ASN A 233 11.87 7.08 0.22
N GLY A 234 12.78 7.92 -0.33
CA GLY A 234 12.71 9.34 -0.76
C GLY A 234 14.11 9.88 -1.24
N PHE A 235 14.15 11.07 -1.86
CA PHE A 235 15.32 11.78 -2.47
C PHE A 235 15.65 11.58 -3.97
N LEU A 236 14.62 11.50 -4.81
CA LEU A 236 14.72 11.69 -6.27
C LEU A 236 15.63 10.75 -7.11
N TYR A 237 15.94 9.46 -6.86
CA TYR A 237 15.81 8.49 -5.76
C TYR A 237 14.53 8.51 -4.90
N GLY A 238 13.41 8.97 -5.46
CA GLY A 238 12.15 8.95 -4.74
C GLY A 238 11.64 7.51 -4.71
N ARG A 239 11.46 6.88 -3.56
CA ARG A 239 10.70 5.62 -3.56
C ARG A 239 9.22 5.93 -3.83
N GLY A 240 8.61 5.13 -4.69
CA GLY A 240 7.50 5.57 -5.54
C GLY A 240 7.92 5.84 -6.98
N VAL A 241 9.12 6.37 -7.27
CA VAL A 241 9.48 6.82 -8.64
C VAL A 241 9.58 5.66 -9.62
N SER A 242 10.38 4.62 -9.36
CA SER A 242 10.43 3.46 -10.28
C SER A 242 9.31 2.45 -10.05
N ASP A 243 8.63 2.56 -8.91
CA ASP A 243 7.80 1.50 -8.31
C ASP A 243 6.75 2.19 -7.42
N ASN A 244 5.57 2.59 -7.92
CA ASN A 244 5.17 2.59 -9.35
C ASN A 244 4.63 3.97 -9.85
N LYS A 245 4.73 5.03 -9.03
CA LYS A 245 4.27 6.40 -9.32
C LYS A 245 4.86 7.02 -10.59
N GLY A 246 6.14 6.81 -10.89
CA GLY A 246 6.78 7.36 -12.09
C GLY A 246 6.22 6.76 -13.38
N PRO A 247 6.17 5.42 -13.54
CA PRO A 247 5.45 4.76 -14.62
C PRO A 247 4.01 5.27 -14.82
N ILE A 248 3.23 5.43 -13.75
CA ILE A 248 1.87 5.98 -13.80
C ILE A 248 1.85 7.40 -14.38
N VAL A 249 2.71 8.29 -13.86
CA VAL A 249 2.79 9.69 -14.33
C VAL A 249 3.27 9.76 -15.78
N ALA A 250 4.27 8.97 -16.16
CA ALA A 250 4.79 8.93 -17.54
C ALA A 250 3.73 8.46 -18.54
N ALA A 251 2.98 7.39 -18.22
CA ALA A 251 1.89 6.90 -19.05
C ALA A 251 0.75 7.92 -19.17
N LEU A 252 0.41 8.61 -18.07
CA LEU A 252 -0.59 9.67 -18.07
C LEU A 252 -0.18 10.87 -18.93
N TYR A 253 1.07 11.33 -18.84
CA TYR A 253 1.56 12.40 -19.72
C TYR A 253 1.56 11.98 -21.20
N ALA A 254 1.97 10.75 -21.52
CA ALA A 254 1.89 10.23 -22.89
C ALA A 254 0.45 10.20 -23.45
N VAL A 255 -0.54 9.81 -22.64
CA VAL A 255 -1.97 9.85 -23.03
C VAL A 255 -2.48 11.29 -23.16
N SER A 256 -2.12 12.17 -22.23
CA SER A 256 -2.41 13.61 -22.29
C SER A 256 -1.91 14.22 -23.59
N ASP A 257 -0.64 14.00 -23.94
CA ASP A 257 0.00 14.63 -25.11
C ASP A 257 -0.59 14.09 -26.42
N LEU A 258 -0.91 12.80 -26.48
CA LEU A 258 -1.67 12.22 -27.59
C LEU A 258 -3.09 12.78 -27.68
N MET A 259 -3.76 13.07 -26.56
CA MET A 259 -5.10 13.68 -26.57
C MET A 259 -5.04 15.14 -27.00
N GLN A 260 -4.11 15.94 -26.45
CA GLN A 260 -3.90 17.34 -26.82
C GLN A 260 -3.50 17.49 -28.29
N ALA A 261 -2.60 16.63 -28.78
CA ALA A 261 -2.21 16.58 -30.20
C ALA A 261 -3.28 15.98 -31.13
N GLN A 262 -4.45 15.60 -30.61
CA GLN A 262 -5.55 14.95 -31.34
C GLN A 262 -5.08 13.70 -32.13
N LYS A 263 -4.30 12.85 -31.46
CA LYS A 263 -3.70 11.59 -31.96
C LYS A 263 -4.07 10.35 -31.13
N LEU A 264 -4.80 10.50 -30.02
CA LEU A 264 -5.28 9.37 -29.22
C LEU A 264 -6.42 8.63 -29.95
N ASP A 265 -6.09 7.63 -30.77
CA ASP A 265 -7.08 6.91 -31.58
C ASP A 265 -7.98 5.96 -30.76
N ASN A 266 -7.43 5.32 -29.73
CA ASN A 266 -8.08 4.27 -28.93
C ASN A 266 -8.44 4.77 -27.52
N ASP A 267 -9.36 4.08 -26.85
CA ASP A 267 -9.70 4.35 -25.45
C ASP A 267 -8.56 3.87 -24.54
N VAL A 268 -8.21 4.65 -23.52
CA VAL A 268 -7.26 4.25 -22.47
C VAL A 268 -7.92 4.36 -21.11
N VAL A 269 -7.92 3.26 -20.36
CA VAL A 269 -8.36 3.18 -18.96
C VAL A 269 -7.14 3.03 -18.08
N PHE A 270 -7.06 3.80 -17.00
CA PHE A 270 -6.14 3.58 -15.89
C PHE A 270 -6.91 2.93 -14.75
N LEU A 271 -6.31 1.92 -14.14
CA LEU A 271 -6.85 1.21 -12.98
C LEU A 271 -5.72 1.07 -11.96
N ILE A 272 -5.63 2.03 -11.04
CA ILE A 272 -4.45 2.20 -10.17
C ILE A 272 -4.83 1.91 -8.72
N GLU A 273 -4.21 0.90 -8.10
CA GLU A 273 -4.50 0.52 -6.72
C GLU A 273 -3.52 1.12 -5.68
N GLY A 274 -3.66 0.75 -4.41
CA GLY A 274 -2.83 1.25 -3.31
C GLY A 274 -2.65 0.25 -2.16
N GLU A 275 -2.73 -1.05 -2.44
CA GLU A 275 -2.46 -2.13 -1.47
C GLU A 275 -1.49 -3.19 -2.05
N GLU A 276 -0.78 -2.92 -3.17
CA GLU A 276 0.07 -3.89 -3.87
C GLU A 276 1.18 -4.41 -2.95
N GLU A 277 1.88 -3.49 -2.26
CA GLU A 277 2.98 -3.79 -1.32
C GLU A 277 2.51 -4.56 -0.06
N VAL A 278 1.20 -4.80 0.08
CA VAL A 278 0.59 -5.65 1.13
C VAL A 278 -0.24 -6.82 0.59
N GLY A 279 -0.20 -7.07 -0.72
CA GLY A 279 -0.89 -8.18 -1.40
C GLY A 279 -2.24 -7.81 -2.02
N SER A 280 -2.34 -6.67 -2.70
CA SER A 280 -3.48 -6.23 -3.54
C SER A 280 -4.86 -6.39 -2.88
N ARG A 281 -4.97 -5.95 -1.62
CA ARG A 281 -6.06 -6.30 -0.71
C ARG A 281 -7.40 -5.71 -1.14
N GLY A 282 -8.28 -6.58 -1.65
CA GLY A 282 -9.58 -6.18 -2.18
C GLY A 282 -9.53 -5.64 -3.61
N PHE A 283 -8.38 -5.69 -4.29
CA PHE A 283 -8.28 -5.31 -5.70
C PHE A 283 -9.13 -6.22 -6.59
N GLU A 284 -9.04 -7.53 -6.39
CA GLU A 284 -9.87 -8.54 -7.07
C GLU A 284 -11.37 -8.27 -6.88
N GLU A 285 -11.81 -8.11 -5.62
CA GLU A 285 -13.18 -7.72 -5.23
C GLU A 285 -13.64 -6.42 -5.92
N ALA A 286 -12.78 -5.41 -5.99
CA ALA A 286 -13.08 -4.14 -6.64
C ALA A 286 -13.20 -4.28 -8.18
N VAL A 287 -12.37 -5.13 -8.81
CA VAL A 287 -12.43 -5.41 -10.25
C VAL A 287 -13.67 -6.23 -10.61
N GLU A 288 -14.02 -7.25 -9.81
CA GLU A 288 -15.25 -8.02 -10.01
C GLU A 288 -16.50 -7.14 -9.86
N ARG A 289 -16.58 -6.35 -8.79
CA ARG A 289 -17.73 -5.46 -8.50
C ARG A 289 -17.94 -4.40 -9.58
N HIS A 290 -16.86 -3.87 -10.15
CA HIS A 290 -16.91 -2.78 -11.15
C HIS A 290 -16.63 -3.26 -12.58
N ARG A 291 -16.77 -4.56 -12.85
CA ARG A 291 -16.49 -5.17 -14.16
C ARG A 291 -17.27 -4.51 -15.31
N ASP A 292 -18.53 -4.12 -15.07
CA ASP A 292 -19.36 -3.44 -16.08
C ASP A 292 -18.90 -2.01 -16.38
N LEU A 293 -18.31 -1.32 -15.40
CA LEU A 293 -17.73 0.02 -15.56
C LEU A 293 -16.40 -0.05 -16.34
N ILE A 294 -15.55 -1.02 -16.00
CA ILE A 294 -14.28 -1.29 -16.69
C ILE A 294 -14.56 -1.74 -18.14
N GLY A 295 -15.56 -2.59 -18.34
CA GLY A 295 -16.03 -3.10 -19.63
C GLY A 295 -15.03 -4.02 -20.33
N HIS A 296 -15.22 -4.22 -21.64
CA HIS A 296 -14.30 -4.99 -22.47
C HIS A 296 -12.95 -4.27 -22.62
N VAL A 297 -11.85 -5.00 -22.41
CA VAL A 297 -10.46 -4.54 -22.55
C VAL A 297 -9.76 -5.41 -23.59
N ASP A 298 -9.15 -4.79 -24.60
CA ASP A 298 -8.43 -5.48 -25.67
C ASP A 298 -6.97 -5.78 -25.29
N TYR A 299 -6.35 -4.90 -24.48
CA TYR A 299 -4.95 -5.00 -24.06
C TYR A 299 -4.79 -4.51 -22.62
N ILE A 300 -3.96 -5.21 -21.84
CA ILE A 300 -3.49 -4.77 -20.52
C ILE A 300 -2.01 -4.39 -20.64
N LEU A 301 -1.66 -3.20 -20.16
CA LEU A 301 -0.29 -2.73 -19.99
C LEU A 301 -0.01 -2.65 -18.49
N LEU A 302 0.99 -3.40 -18.03
CA LEU A 302 1.48 -3.38 -16.66
C LEU A 302 2.94 -2.90 -16.70
N ALA A 303 3.19 -1.74 -16.10
CA ALA A 303 4.50 -1.09 -16.14
C ALA A 303 5.23 -1.17 -14.79
N ASN A 304 5.24 -2.36 -14.17
CA ASN A 304 5.94 -2.62 -12.89
C ASN A 304 7.02 -3.70 -13.04
N SER A 305 8.00 -3.44 -13.90
CA SER A 305 9.13 -4.34 -14.16
C SER A 305 10.38 -3.56 -14.58
N TYR A 306 11.53 -4.03 -14.13
CA TYR A 306 12.84 -3.44 -14.41
C TYR A 306 13.47 -4.03 -15.69
N TRP A 307 14.39 -3.31 -16.32
CA TRP A 307 15.25 -3.87 -17.36
C TRP A 307 16.31 -4.81 -16.75
N LEU A 308 16.99 -5.58 -17.59
CA LEU A 308 18.00 -6.55 -17.16
C LEU A 308 19.41 -5.96 -17.03
N ASP A 309 19.69 -4.92 -17.81
CA ASP A 309 20.82 -4.00 -17.71
C ASP A 309 20.34 -2.55 -17.93
N ASP A 310 21.26 -1.59 -17.92
CA ASP A 310 20.96 -0.17 -18.13
C ASP A 310 20.88 0.23 -19.63
N GLU A 311 21.03 -0.71 -20.57
CA GLU A 311 21.18 -0.42 -22.01
C GLU A 311 20.02 -0.97 -22.88
N VAL A 312 19.44 -2.12 -22.53
CA VAL A 312 18.48 -2.85 -23.37
C VAL A 312 17.06 -2.83 -22.79
N PRO A 313 16.08 -2.19 -23.48
CA PRO A 313 14.70 -2.16 -23.03
C PRO A 313 14.06 -3.55 -23.07
N CYS A 314 13.54 -3.99 -21.92
CA CYS A 314 12.99 -5.33 -21.74
C CYS A 314 11.45 -5.34 -21.78
N LEU A 315 10.87 -6.42 -22.33
CA LEU A 315 9.43 -6.70 -22.29
C LEU A 315 9.19 -8.00 -21.49
N THR A 316 8.63 -7.85 -20.29
CA THR A 316 8.32 -8.98 -19.40
C THR A 316 7.05 -9.69 -19.83
N TYR A 317 7.18 -10.95 -20.26
CA TYR A 317 6.05 -11.80 -20.69
C TYR A 317 5.69 -12.91 -19.70
N GLY A 318 6.27 -12.90 -18.49
CA GLY A 318 5.93 -13.87 -17.45
C GLY A 318 6.40 -13.42 -16.06
N LEU A 319 5.67 -13.84 -15.03
CA LEU A 319 5.96 -13.56 -13.62
C LEU A 319 5.76 -14.84 -12.79
N ARG A 320 6.67 -15.07 -11.83
CA ARG A 320 6.55 -16.21 -10.91
C ARG A 320 5.50 -15.96 -9.85
N GLY A 321 4.62 -16.94 -9.65
CA GLY A 321 3.66 -16.97 -8.56
C GLY A 321 4.37 -16.99 -7.20
N VAL A 322 3.61 -16.78 -6.13
CA VAL A 322 4.13 -16.82 -4.77
C VAL A 322 3.15 -17.50 -3.82
N LEU A 323 3.69 -18.27 -2.88
CA LEU A 323 2.96 -18.81 -1.75
C LEU A 323 3.76 -18.48 -0.48
N HIS A 324 3.21 -17.64 0.39
CA HIS A 324 3.76 -17.36 1.72
C HIS A 324 3.02 -18.19 2.76
N ALA A 325 3.77 -18.81 3.67
CA ALA A 325 3.19 -19.58 4.77
C ALA A 325 3.99 -19.43 6.05
N THR A 326 3.28 -19.46 7.18
CA THR A 326 3.85 -19.45 8.53
C THR A 326 3.54 -20.78 9.21
N VAL A 327 4.58 -21.57 9.42
CA VAL A 327 4.54 -22.88 10.08
C VAL A 327 4.81 -22.68 11.56
N CYS A 328 3.87 -23.08 12.42
CA CYS A 328 3.94 -22.96 13.88
C CYS A 328 3.95 -24.35 14.54
N VAL A 329 4.72 -24.51 15.61
CA VAL A 329 4.61 -25.63 16.54
C VAL A 329 4.37 -25.05 17.94
N ASP A 330 3.32 -25.52 18.59
CA ASP A 330 2.86 -25.05 19.91
C ASP A 330 2.84 -26.22 20.92
N ALA A 331 3.45 -26.03 22.09
CA ALA A 331 3.37 -26.96 23.20
C ALA A 331 2.13 -26.69 24.07
N PRO A 332 1.51 -27.71 24.71
CA PRO A 332 0.40 -27.53 25.65
C PRO A 332 0.85 -27.02 27.04
N ARG A 333 2.11 -26.58 27.18
CA ARG A 333 2.81 -26.22 28.42
C ARG A 333 3.48 -24.85 28.25
N PRO A 334 3.72 -24.08 29.33
CA PRO A 334 4.49 -22.83 29.25
C PRO A 334 5.97 -23.07 28.89
N ASP A 335 6.71 -21.98 28.67
CA ASP A 335 8.16 -22.00 28.52
C ASP A 335 8.82 -22.64 29.75
N LEU A 336 9.81 -23.51 29.54
CA LEU A 336 10.51 -24.25 30.59
C LEU A 336 12.01 -23.91 30.66
N HIS A 337 12.69 -24.19 31.77
CA HIS A 337 14.11 -23.87 31.94
C HIS A 337 14.98 -25.04 31.44
N SER A 338 15.70 -24.86 30.33
CA SER A 338 16.33 -25.98 29.62
C SER A 338 17.35 -26.77 30.44
N GLY A 339 18.04 -26.12 31.39
CA GLY A 339 18.98 -26.78 32.31
C GLY A 339 18.34 -27.53 33.50
N VAL A 340 17.01 -27.55 33.62
CA VAL A 340 16.25 -28.23 34.68
C VAL A 340 15.24 -29.20 34.08
N ASP A 341 14.48 -28.74 33.09
CA ASP A 341 13.38 -29.50 32.47
C ASP A 341 13.82 -30.24 31.19
N GLY A 342 14.96 -29.86 30.60
CA GLY A 342 15.47 -30.42 29.34
C GLY A 342 15.81 -31.90 29.47
N SER A 343 15.03 -32.73 28.76
CA SER A 343 15.16 -34.18 28.79
C SER A 343 14.54 -34.82 27.55
N TYR A 344 14.91 -36.06 27.25
CA TYR A 344 14.35 -36.83 26.12
C TYR A 344 12.83 -37.10 26.21
N MET A 345 12.19 -36.74 27.34
CA MET A 345 10.76 -36.89 27.58
C MET A 345 9.96 -35.60 27.30
N VAL A 346 10.64 -34.53 26.87
CA VAL A 346 10.04 -33.21 26.63
C VAL A 346 10.21 -32.86 25.16
N ASP A 347 9.11 -32.92 24.40
CA ASP A 347 9.10 -32.51 23.00
C ASP A 347 9.30 -30.98 22.92
N GLU A 348 10.32 -30.53 22.19
CA GLU A 348 10.69 -29.11 22.09
C GLU A 348 10.18 -28.49 20.77
N PRO A 349 9.25 -27.52 20.80
CA PRO A 349 8.68 -26.92 19.58
C PRO A 349 9.69 -26.42 18.55
N LEU A 350 10.81 -25.82 18.99
CA LEU A 350 11.87 -25.37 18.10
C LEU A 350 12.60 -26.55 17.43
N SER A 351 12.81 -27.66 18.14
CA SER A 351 13.42 -28.87 17.61
C SER A 351 12.51 -29.55 16.58
N ASP A 352 11.22 -29.67 16.90
CA ASP A 352 10.20 -30.22 16.00
C ASP A 352 10.09 -29.40 14.71
N LEU A 353 9.93 -28.07 14.86
CA LEU A 353 9.84 -27.13 13.75
C LEU A 353 11.10 -27.17 12.87
N THR A 354 12.28 -27.12 13.47
CA THR A 354 13.56 -27.21 12.73
C THR A 354 13.67 -28.54 12.02
N SER A 355 13.22 -29.63 12.64
CA SER A 355 13.22 -30.97 12.05
C SER A 355 12.37 -31.00 10.78
N ILE A 356 11.09 -30.64 10.84
CA ILE A 356 10.20 -30.68 9.65
C ILE A 356 10.59 -29.64 8.58
N VAL A 357 10.98 -28.43 8.98
CA VAL A 357 11.39 -27.37 8.02
C VAL A 357 12.70 -27.75 7.33
N SER A 358 13.61 -28.48 8.00
CA SER A 358 14.82 -29.02 7.36
C SER A 358 14.51 -30.03 6.25
N ARG A 359 13.37 -30.75 6.32
CA ARG A 359 12.99 -31.75 5.30
C ARG A 359 12.56 -31.12 3.99
N LEU A 360 12.11 -29.86 3.99
CA LEU A 360 11.64 -29.17 2.78
C LEU A 360 12.71 -29.03 1.68
N LYS A 361 14.00 -29.05 2.04
CA LYS A 361 15.13 -28.94 1.11
C LYS A 361 16.12 -30.10 1.24
N GLY A 362 16.49 -30.66 0.09
CA GLY A 362 17.54 -31.67 -0.06
C GLY A 362 18.83 -31.09 -0.65
N ALA A 363 19.66 -31.98 -1.19
CA ALA A 363 20.91 -31.61 -1.85
C ALA A 363 20.67 -30.61 -2.99
N GLY A 364 21.58 -29.64 -3.15
CA GLY A 364 21.47 -28.61 -4.19
C GLY A 364 20.28 -27.65 -4.02
N ASN A 365 19.67 -27.54 -2.83
CA ASN A 365 18.43 -26.80 -2.55
C ASN A 365 17.15 -27.37 -3.20
N THR A 366 17.19 -28.57 -3.76
CA THR A 366 16.02 -29.23 -4.37
C THR A 366 14.88 -29.41 -3.35
N ILE A 367 13.65 -29.11 -3.76
CA ILE A 367 12.47 -29.14 -2.88
C ILE A 367 11.99 -30.60 -2.77
N GLN A 368 11.78 -31.09 -1.55
CA GLN A 368 11.52 -32.53 -1.30
C GLN A 368 10.03 -32.90 -1.20
N ILE A 369 9.13 -31.95 -1.47
CA ILE A 369 7.68 -32.19 -1.52
C ILE A 369 7.39 -33.12 -2.71
N PRO A 370 6.78 -34.30 -2.51
CA PRO A 370 6.47 -35.22 -3.61
C PRO A 370 5.55 -34.58 -4.66
N GLY A 371 5.80 -34.87 -5.94
CA GLY A 371 5.04 -34.32 -7.06
C GLY A 371 5.29 -32.84 -7.39
N PHE A 372 6.13 -32.14 -6.61
CA PHE A 372 6.27 -30.68 -6.70
C PHE A 372 6.76 -30.17 -8.08
N TYR A 373 7.53 -30.97 -8.81
CA TYR A 373 8.08 -30.60 -10.12
C TYR A 373 7.24 -31.12 -11.30
N ASP A 374 6.24 -31.99 -11.05
CA ASP A 374 5.62 -32.83 -12.08
C ASP A 374 4.77 -32.03 -13.10
N GLY A 375 4.23 -30.88 -12.70
CA GLY A 375 3.43 -30.00 -13.55
C GLY A 375 4.22 -28.97 -14.37
N ILE A 376 5.53 -28.81 -14.10
CA ILE A 376 6.33 -27.71 -14.69
C ILE A 376 6.47 -27.90 -16.20
N LEU A 377 6.12 -26.86 -16.97
CA LEU A 377 6.16 -26.90 -18.43
C LEU A 377 7.59 -27.18 -18.95
N PRO A 378 7.80 -28.14 -19.88
CA PRO A 378 9.12 -28.43 -20.43
C PRO A 378 9.63 -27.26 -21.29
N MET A 379 10.94 -26.98 -21.20
CA MET A 379 11.55 -25.90 -21.97
C MET A 379 11.40 -26.14 -23.48
N THR A 380 10.93 -25.12 -24.21
CA THR A 380 10.78 -25.21 -25.67
C THR A 380 12.01 -24.66 -26.41
N PRO A 381 12.33 -25.11 -27.65
CA PRO A 381 13.46 -24.56 -28.40
C PRO A 381 13.39 -23.04 -28.63
N ASN A 382 12.18 -22.48 -28.74
CA ASN A 382 11.97 -21.04 -28.88
C ASN A 382 12.17 -20.27 -27.55
N GLU A 383 11.93 -20.92 -26.42
CA GLU A 383 12.24 -20.38 -25.09
C GLU A 383 13.74 -20.46 -24.82
N GLU A 384 14.37 -21.59 -25.15
CA GLU A 384 15.81 -21.79 -25.02
C GLU A 384 16.60 -20.74 -25.81
N ALA A 385 16.26 -20.54 -27.10
CA ALA A 385 16.89 -19.52 -27.94
C ALA A 385 16.81 -18.11 -27.33
N ARG A 386 15.68 -17.74 -26.68
CA ARG A 386 15.57 -16.45 -25.98
C ARG A 386 16.49 -16.35 -24.78
N TYR A 387 16.77 -17.45 -24.07
CA TYR A 387 17.79 -17.44 -23.02
C TYR A 387 19.21 -17.31 -23.57
N ASP A 388 19.52 -17.92 -24.73
CA ASP A 388 20.82 -17.76 -25.40
C ASP A 388 21.04 -16.32 -25.90
N ASP A 389 20.04 -15.72 -26.55
CA ASP A 389 20.07 -14.32 -27.01
C ASP A 389 20.34 -13.35 -25.84
N ILE A 390 19.56 -13.46 -24.75
CA ILE A 390 19.69 -12.60 -23.57
C ILE A 390 21.03 -12.84 -22.86
N ALA A 391 21.49 -14.09 -22.75
CA ALA A 391 22.77 -14.40 -22.11
C ALA A 391 23.95 -13.79 -22.87
N SER A 392 23.94 -13.84 -24.21
CA SER A 392 25.00 -13.24 -25.02
C SER A 392 25.02 -11.71 -24.88
N ILE A 393 23.87 -11.05 -24.86
CA ILE A 393 23.76 -9.60 -24.61
C ILE A 393 24.35 -9.22 -23.25
N LEU A 394 23.90 -9.85 -22.16
CA LEU A 394 24.36 -9.52 -20.80
C LEU A 394 25.85 -9.83 -20.56
N THR A 395 26.39 -10.87 -21.22
CA THR A 395 27.83 -11.15 -21.20
C THR A 395 28.63 -10.13 -22.02
N GLN A 396 28.12 -9.65 -23.16
CA GLN A 396 28.77 -8.61 -23.97
C GLN A 396 28.81 -7.25 -23.27
N HIS A 397 27.74 -6.88 -22.55
CA HIS A 397 27.66 -5.62 -21.78
C HIS A 397 28.44 -5.67 -20.45
N GLY A 398 29.05 -6.82 -20.11
CA GLY A 398 30.00 -6.94 -19.00
C GLY A 398 29.38 -6.96 -17.60
N ALA A 399 28.08 -7.26 -17.48
CA ALA A 399 27.36 -7.28 -16.19
C ALA A 399 27.92 -8.30 -15.19
N GLU A 400 28.51 -9.41 -15.66
CA GLU A 400 29.13 -10.44 -14.82
C GLU A 400 30.48 -10.91 -15.38
N LYS A 401 31.35 -11.46 -14.52
CA LYS A 401 32.53 -12.25 -14.92
C LYS A 401 32.19 -13.70 -15.33
N ALA A 402 30.90 -13.98 -15.50
CA ALA A 402 30.37 -15.28 -15.88
C ALA A 402 30.45 -15.48 -17.41
N ASN A 403 30.54 -16.74 -17.85
CA ASN A 403 30.34 -17.05 -19.27
C ASN A 403 28.84 -17.20 -19.60
N GLU A 404 28.49 -17.11 -20.88
CA GLU A 404 27.09 -17.14 -21.37
C GLU A 404 26.28 -18.33 -20.82
N ASN A 405 26.88 -19.52 -20.69
CA ASN A 405 26.20 -20.69 -20.11
C ASN A 405 25.86 -20.52 -18.63
N GLN A 406 26.73 -19.86 -17.85
CA GLN A 406 26.48 -19.54 -16.44
C GLN A 406 25.38 -18.46 -16.31
N VAL A 407 25.39 -17.46 -17.20
CA VAL A 407 24.32 -16.45 -17.26
C VAL A 407 22.98 -17.12 -17.61
N LYS A 408 22.90 -17.91 -18.69
CA LYS A 408 21.72 -18.69 -19.09
C LYS A 408 21.19 -19.55 -17.94
N GLN A 409 22.05 -20.30 -17.24
CA GLN A 409 21.66 -21.08 -16.06
C GLN A 409 21.12 -20.20 -14.90
N SER A 410 21.74 -19.05 -14.65
CA SER A 410 21.28 -18.07 -13.65
C SER A 410 19.90 -17.50 -13.98
N LEU A 411 19.66 -17.13 -15.24
CA LEU A 411 18.36 -16.63 -15.71
C LEU A 411 17.28 -17.72 -15.62
N MET A 412 17.56 -18.94 -16.08
CA MET A 412 16.62 -20.07 -15.97
C MET A 412 16.26 -20.35 -14.50
N ALA A 413 17.25 -20.42 -13.61
CA ALA A 413 17.06 -20.61 -12.16
C ALA A 413 16.29 -19.46 -11.48
N ARG A 414 16.30 -18.25 -12.07
CA ARG A 414 15.56 -17.08 -11.59
C ARG A 414 14.14 -16.97 -12.14
N TRP A 415 13.84 -17.52 -13.32
CA TRP A 415 12.57 -17.29 -14.01
C TRP A 415 11.71 -18.54 -14.17
N ARG A 416 12.29 -19.66 -14.66
CA ARG A 416 11.55 -20.90 -14.94
C ARG A 416 11.69 -22.01 -13.90
N GLU A 417 12.64 -21.89 -12.98
CA GLU A 417 12.74 -22.82 -11.84
C GLU A 417 12.01 -22.27 -10.59
N PRO A 418 11.26 -23.14 -9.88
CA PRO A 418 10.67 -22.79 -8.59
C PRO A 418 11.72 -22.81 -7.46
N ASN A 419 11.50 -22.01 -6.42
CA ASN A 419 12.39 -21.96 -5.26
C ASN A 419 11.60 -21.82 -3.96
N LEU A 420 12.13 -22.42 -2.88
CA LEU A 420 11.62 -22.27 -1.51
C LEU A 420 12.66 -21.51 -0.66
N SER A 421 12.22 -20.50 0.06
CA SER A 421 13.04 -19.72 0.99
C SER A 421 12.48 -19.81 2.41
N ILE A 422 13.37 -20.02 3.38
CA ILE A 422 13.06 -19.95 4.82
C ILE A 422 13.61 -18.61 5.31
N HIS A 423 12.73 -17.71 5.78
CA HIS A 423 13.09 -16.31 6.02
C HIS A 423 13.56 -16.05 7.44
N ARG A 424 12.90 -16.65 8.43
CA ARG A 424 13.17 -16.46 9.86
C ARG A 424 12.58 -17.58 10.68
N TYR A 425 13.17 -17.80 11.86
CA TYR A 425 12.54 -18.48 12.98
C TYR A 425 12.18 -17.46 14.07
N LYS A 426 11.17 -17.76 14.86
CA LYS A 426 10.74 -17.04 16.06
C LYS A 426 10.39 -18.04 17.14
N VAL A 427 10.52 -17.65 18.41
CA VAL A 427 10.13 -18.45 19.58
C VAL A 427 9.47 -17.57 20.64
N SER A 428 8.78 -18.19 21.60
CA SER A 428 8.32 -17.53 22.83
C SER A 428 9.44 -17.36 23.87
N GLY A 429 9.22 -16.41 24.78
CA GLY A 429 10.08 -16.18 25.95
C GLY A 429 11.27 -15.24 25.70
N PRO A 430 12.03 -14.92 26.76
CA PRO A 430 13.26 -14.12 26.67
C PRO A 430 14.43 -14.94 26.09
N GLU A 431 15.44 -14.24 25.57
CA GLU A 431 16.71 -14.87 25.17
C GLU A 431 17.41 -15.51 26.38
N GLY A 432 17.74 -16.80 26.30
CA GLY A 432 18.41 -17.54 27.37
C GLY A 432 18.25 -19.07 27.28
N SER A 433 18.55 -19.75 28.40
CA SER A 433 18.45 -21.21 28.54
C SER A 433 17.00 -21.67 28.71
N LEU A 434 16.21 -21.56 27.64
CA LEU A 434 14.76 -21.75 27.66
C LEU A 434 14.31 -22.79 26.63
N ILE A 435 13.33 -23.62 27.00
CA ILE A 435 12.56 -24.45 26.08
C ILE A 435 11.23 -23.74 25.83
N SER A 436 11.21 -22.93 24.78
CA SER A 436 10.05 -22.15 24.35
C SER A 436 8.82 -23.03 24.07
N SER A 437 7.67 -22.60 24.57
CA SER A 437 6.34 -23.20 24.34
C SER A 437 5.81 -22.96 22.93
N HIS A 438 6.26 -21.93 22.22
CA HIS A 438 5.93 -21.67 20.83
C HIS A 438 7.21 -21.54 20.00
N ALA A 439 7.18 -22.11 18.79
CA ALA A 439 8.13 -21.81 17.73
C ALA A 439 7.38 -21.59 16.39
N SER A 440 7.84 -20.65 15.57
CA SER A 440 7.31 -20.44 14.23
C SER A 440 8.37 -20.07 13.20
N SER A 441 8.17 -20.53 11.95
CA SER A 441 9.03 -20.23 10.81
C SER A 441 8.20 -19.65 9.67
N HIS A 442 8.70 -18.60 9.04
CA HIS A 442 8.05 -18.00 7.86
C HIS A 442 8.79 -18.47 6.61
N ILE A 443 8.05 -19.06 5.67
CA ILE A 443 8.57 -19.58 4.41
C ILE A 443 7.87 -18.91 3.23
N SER A 444 8.52 -18.92 2.07
CA SER A 444 7.87 -18.61 0.79
C SER A 444 8.31 -19.56 -0.30
N LEU A 445 7.38 -19.96 -1.15
CA LEU A 445 7.65 -20.65 -2.39
C LEU A 445 7.42 -19.65 -3.54
N ARG A 446 8.31 -19.65 -4.54
CA ARG A 446 8.11 -19.01 -5.83
C ARG A 446 7.74 -20.08 -6.84
N LEU A 447 6.58 -19.93 -7.45
CA LEU A 447 5.94 -20.92 -8.32
C LEU A 447 6.12 -20.54 -9.79
N VAL A 448 6.08 -21.54 -10.66
CA VAL A 448 6.28 -21.37 -12.11
C VAL A 448 5.11 -21.97 -12.90
N PRO A 449 4.86 -21.54 -14.15
CA PRO A 449 3.72 -22.02 -14.95
C PRO A 449 3.61 -23.55 -14.97
N GLY A 450 2.39 -24.05 -14.71
CA GLY A 450 2.11 -25.48 -14.46
C GLY A 450 2.12 -25.89 -12.98
N GLN A 451 2.38 -24.95 -12.04
CA GLN A 451 2.21 -25.15 -10.60
C GLN A 451 1.06 -24.29 -10.05
N GLU A 452 -0.16 -24.84 -10.03
CA GLU A 452 -1.33 -24.21 -9.41
C GLU A 452 -1.12 -24.02 -7.90
N VAL A 453 -1.38 -22.82 -7.37
CA VAL A 453 -1.16 -22.45 -5.95
C VAL A 453 -1.87 -23.40 -4.99
N GLU A 454 -3.13 -23.76 -5.25
CA GLU A 454 -3.89 -24.65 -4.36
C GLU A 454 -3.30 -26.07 -4.32
N GLY A 455 -2.83 -26.59 -5.46
CA GLY A 455 -2.18 -27.89 -5.56
C GLY A 455 -0.85 -27.93 -4.80
N VAL A 456 -0.06 -26.86 -4.89
CA VAL A 456 1.17 -26.70 -4.11
C VAL A 456 0.88 -26.51 -2.62
N THR A 457 -0.17 -25.76 -2.26
CA THR A 457 -0.60 -25.53 -0.87
C THR A 457 -1.02 -26.83 -0.19
N GLY A 458 -1.81 -27.66 -0.87
CA GLY A 458 -2.19 -28.99 -0.39
C GLY A 458 -0.98 -29.91 -0.21
N SER A 459 -0.09 -29.98 -1.21
CA SER A 459 1.13 -30.79 -1.15
C SER A 459 2.10 -30.36 -0.05
N LEU A 460 2.28 -29.06 0.17
CA LEU A 460 3.08 -28.48 1.26
C LEU A 460 2.50 -28.84 2.64
N THR A 461 1.18 -28.69 2.80
CA THR A 461 0.46 -28.99 4.05
C THR A 461 0.61 -30.47 4.39
N TRP A 462 0.25 -31.36 3.46
CA TRP A 462 0.39 -32.81 3.62
C TRP A 462 1.83 -33.23 3.94
N PHE A 463 2.83 -32.62 3.30
CA PHE A 463 4.24 -32.94 3.56
C PHE A 463 4.65 -32.59 4.98
N LEU A 464 4.30 -31.39 5.46
CA LEU A 464 4.63 -30.93 6.81
C LEU A 464 3.89 -31.72 7.89
N GLU A 465 2.59 -32.00 7.69
CA GLU A 465 1.81 -32.88 8.57
C GLU A 465 2.40 -34.30 8.64
N ARG A 466 2.78 -34.86 7.48
CA ARG A 466 3.39 -36.19 7.40
C ARG A 466 4.73 -36.21 8.14
N GLU A 467 5.66 -35.30 7.85
CA GLU A 467 6.97 -35.29 8.53
C GLU A 467 6.84 -34.99 10.04
N PHE A 468 5.88 -34.16 10.47
CA PHE A 468 5.59 -33.94 11.89
C PHE A 468 5.04 -35.20 12.57
N SER A 469 4.16 -35.96 11.91
CA SER A 469 3.61 -37.21 12.45
C SER A 469 4.69 -38.28 12.71
N LEU A 470 5.81 -38.24 11.96
CA LEU A 470 6.95 -39.14 12.15
C LEU A 470 7.75 -38.84 13.42
N LEU A 471 7.69 -37.60 13.94
CA LEU A 471 8.35 -37.21 15.19
C LEU A 471 7.67 -37.83 16.42
N LYS A 472 6.35 -38.07 16.35
CA LYS A 472 5.49 -38.54 17.46
C LYS A 472 5.38 -37.57 18.65
N SER A 473 5.78 -36.32 18.43
CA SER A 473 5.69 -35.21 19.38
C SER A 473 4.26 -34.99 19.89
N GLN A 474 4.12 -34.58 21.15
CA GLN A 474 2.88 -34.14 21.77
C GLN A 474 2.55 -32.66 21.52
N ASN A 475 3.41 -31.94 20.80
CA ASN A 475 3.16 -30.56 20.39
C ASN A 475 2.14 -30.52 19.23
N ARG A 476 1.55 -29.35 18.97
CA ARG A 476 0.59 -29.12 17.88
C ARG A 476 1.26 -28.36 16.73
N LEU A 477 1.31 -28.98 15.56
CA LEU A 477 1.59 -28.29 14.29
C LEU A 477 0.38 -27.42 13.88
N THR A 478 0.64 -26.21 13.39
CA THR A 478 -0.35 -25.35 12.73
C THR A 478 0.30 -24.71 11.50
N ILE A 479 -0.38 -24.67 10.36
CA ILE A 479 0.14 -24.10 9.10
C ILE A 479 -0.82 -23.00 8.66
N ASN A 480 -0.33 -21.76 8.59
CA ASN A 480 -1.10 -20.61 8.10
C ASN A 480 -0.60 -20.23 6.71
N ILE A 481 -1.52 -19.91 5.79
CA ILE A 481 -1.19 -19.36 4.47
C ILE A 481 -1.39 -17.85 4.52
N ASP A 482 -0.29 -17.10 4.38
CA ASP A 482 -0.25 -15.66 4.67
C ASP A 482 -0.54 -14.78 3.45
N ASN A 483 -0.14 -15.25 2.26
CA ASN A 483 -0.39 -14.62 0.96
C ASN A 483 -0.20 -15.67 -0.16
N LYS A 484 -0.94 -15.56 -1.26
CA LYS A 484 -0.85 -16.48 -2.40
C LYS A 484 -1.20 -15.79 -3.72
N ALA A 485 -0.47 -16.10 -4.80
CA ALA A 485 -0.75 -15.61 -6.16
C ALA A 485 -0.21 -16.58 -7.22
N GLU A 486 -0.98 -16.82 -8.27
CA GLU A 486 -0.64 -17.75 -9.35
C GLU A 486 0.53 -17.25 -10.24
N PRO A 487 1.28 -18.15 -10.90
CA PRO A 487 2.24 -17.75 -11.93
C PRO A 487 1.54 -17.24 -13.20
N TRP A 488 2.08 -16.17 -13.80
CA TRP A 488 1.58 -15.61 -15.05
C TRP A 488 2.56 -15.86 -16.20
N LEU A 489 2.03 -16.19 -17.38
CA LEU A 489 2.77 -16.35 -18.62
C LEU A 489 1.91 -15.92 -19.82
N GLY A 490 2.34 -14.88 -20.52
CA GLY A 490 1.81 -14.49 -21.83
C GLY A 490 2.55 -15.18 -22.98
N ASP A 491 1.95 -15.16 -24.17
CA ASP A 491 2.64 -15.59 -25.40
C ASP A 491 3.31 -14.36 -26.05
N PRO A 492 4.65 -14.27 -26.14
CA PRO A 492 5.34 -13.14 -26.77
C PRO A 492 5.19 -13.08 -28.31
N ARG A 493 4.22 -13.79 -28.88
CA ARG A 493 3.91 -13.87 -30.31
C ARG A 493 2.49 -13.42 -30.69
N SER A 494 1.65 -13.07 -29.70
CA SER A 494 0.22 -12.74 -29.88
C SER A 494 -0.05 -11.26 -30.16
#